data_AF-A0A941DNG7-F1
#
_entry.id   AF-A0A941DNG7-F1
#
_cell.length_a   1.000
_cell.length_b   1.000
_cell.length_c   1.000
_cell.angle_alpha   90.00
_cell.angle_beta   90.00
_cell.angle_gamma   90.00
#
_symmetry.space_group_name_H-M   'P 1'
#
loop_
_entity.id
_entity.type
_entity.pdbx_description
1 polymer ?
#
loop_
_entity_poly.entity_id
_entity_poly.type
_entity_poly.pdbx_seq_one_letter_code
_entity_poly.pdbx_strand_id
1 'polypeptide(L)'
;MVLTLLNENSRKAVLCLGVASVPSLAAGLSSGLTAYSVNVPGVGSPATLWLRLGDGRTLRVGVDMHDLGAWEEIGTLTFELANAEGVPELISLPSSWLDVREVQKLVYTSDDYEAECGFSMRTGSGDQLTIVPGADVYTLAIEAPFLSLPFTPENDLSAYLRKAF
;
A
#
# COMPACT_ATOMS: atom_id res chain seq x y z
N MET A 1 -1.12 -14.49 -2.00
CA MET A 1 -0.06 -15.28 -2.65
C MET A 1 0.90 -14.30 -3.31
N VAL A 2 2.04 -14.03 -2.68
CA VAL A 2 3.15 -13.27 -3.27
C VAL A 2 3.92 -14.19 -4.22
N LEU A 3 4.29 -13.71 -5.40
CA LEU A 3 5.20 -14.42 -6.29
C LEU A 3 6.62 -13.97 -5.95
N THR A 4 7.41 -14.87 -5.37
CA THR A 4 8.87 -14.72 -5.34
C THR A 4 9.39 -15.11 -6.71
N LEU A 5 9.89 -14.13 -7.47
CA LEU A 5 10.55 -14.38 -8.76
C LEU A 5 12.06 -14.25 -8.56
N LEU A 6 12.80 -15.30 -8.90
CA LEU A 6 14.25 -15.21 -9.08
C LEU A 6 14.49 -14.62 -10.47
N ASN A 7 15.11 -13.45 -10.55
CA ASN A 7 15.53 -12.90 -11.83
C ASN A 7 16.72 -13.73 -12.34
N GLU A 8 16.62 -14.39 -13.51
CA GLU A 8 17.70 -15.26 -13.99
C GLU A 8 18.98 -14.48 -14.37
N ASN A 9 18.91 -13.15 -14.54
CA ASN A 9 20.05 -12.29 -14.89
C ASN A 9 20.73 -11.63 -13.68
N SER A 10 20.15 -11.72 -12.48
CA SER A 10 20.72 -11.19 -11.24
C SER A 10 20.25 -12.09 -10.10
N ARG A 11 21.13 -12.61 -9.23
CA ARG A 11 20.76 -13.49 -8.08
C ARG A 11 19.87 -12.82 -7.00
N LYS A 12 19.08 -11.83 -7.40
CA LYS A 12 18.28 -10.94 -6.60
C LYS A 12 16.86 -11.47 -6.50
N ALA A 13 16.36 -11.63 -5.28
CA ALA A 13 14.96 -12.00 -5.04
C ALA A 13 14.06 -10.78 -5.33
N VAL A 14 12.94 -10.99 -6.03
CA VAL A 14 11.94 -9.93 -6.26
C VAL A 14 10.65 -10.28 -5.52
N LEU A 15 10.25 -9.40 -4.61
CA LEU A 15 9.00 -9.45 -3.88
C LEU A 15 8.04 -8.43 -4.50
N CYS A 16 7.10 -8.92 -5.31
CA CYS A 16 6.08 -8.07 -5.94
C CYS A 16 4.86 -7.92 -5.04
N LEU A 17 4.11 -6.83 -5.23
CA LEU A 17 2.79 -6.69 -4.63
C LEU A 17 1.95 -7.91 -5.01
N GLY A 18 1.35 -8.54 -4.01
CA GLY A 18 0.44 -9.67 -4.22
C GLY A 18 -0.87 -9.24 -4.89
N VAL A 19 -0.82 -8.94 -6.19
CA VAL A 19 -1.97 -8.42 -6.98
C VAL A 19 -2.80 -9.53 -7.64
N ALA A 20 -2.40 -10.80 -7.50
CA ALA A 20 -3.05 -11.93 -8.16
C ALA A 20 -4.57 -12.06 -7.85
N SER A 21 -5.02 -11.49 -6.72
CA SER A 21 -6.42 -11.45 -6.27
C SER A 21 -7.19 -10.20 -6.72
N VAL A 22 -6.53 -9.19 -7.30
CA VAL A 22 -7.14 -7.89 -7.64
C VAL A 22 -6.98 -7.61 -9.13
N PRO A 23 -8.04 -7.73 -9.95
CA PRO A 23 -8.02 -7.32 -11.35
C PRO A 23 -7.56 -5.86 -11.48
N SER A 24 -6.41 -5.66 -12.12
CA SER A 24 -5.63 -4.42 -12.27
C SER A 24 -5.76 -3.45 -11.09
N LEU A 25 -4.98 -3.69 -10.02
CA LEU A 25 -4.84 -2.78 -8.88
C LEU A 25 -4.58 -1.32 -9.34
N ALA A 26 -3.71 -1.15 -10.33
CA ALA A 26 -3.38 0.13 -10.94
C ALA A 26 -4.62 0.85 -11.49
N ALA A 27 -5.46 0.14 -12.26
CA ALA A 27 -6.70 0.70 -12.80
C ALA A 27 -7.70 1.05 -11.69
N GLY A 28 -7.80 0.20 -10.66
CA GLY A 28 -8.63 0.46 -9.49
C GLY A 28 -8.22 1.74 -8.76
N LEU A 29 -6.94 1.89 -8.43
CA LEU A 29 -6.41 3.11 -7.81
C LEU A 29 -6.55 4.34 -8.72
N SER A 30 -6.34 4.17 -10.02
CA SER A 30 -6.49 5.25 -11.01
C SER A 30 -7.94 5.69 -11.19
N SER A 31 -8.92 4.88 -10.79
CA SER A 31 -10.34 5.27 -10.77
C SER A 31 -10.67 6.29 -9.67
N GLY A 32 -9.73 6.54 -8.77
CA GLY A 32 -9.93 7.42 -7.63
C GLY A 32 -10.48 6.73 -6.40
N LEU A 33 -10.70 7.53 -5.35
CA LEU A 33 -11.24 7.10 -4.07
C LEU A 33 -12.50 7.89 -3.74
N THR A 34 -13.46 7.23 -3.10
CA THR A 34 -14.71 7.84 -2.63
C THR A 34 -14.88 7.77 -1.12
N ALA A 35 -14.26 6.78 -0.47
CA ALA A 35 -14.33 6.61 0.98
C ALA A 35 -13.16 5.77 1.49
N TYR A 36 -12.90 5.85 2.79
CA TYR A 36 -11.87 5.05 3.45
C TYR A 36 -12.32 4.58 4.83
N SER A 37 -11.63 3.59 5.38
CA SER A 37 -11.70 3.26 6.81
C SER A 37 -10.38 2.65 7.25
N VAL A 38 -10.00 2.85 8.51
CA VAL A 38 -8.75 2.34 9.05
C VAL A 38 -9.06 1.58 10.32
N ASN A 39 -8.45 0.40 10.47
CA ASN A 39 -8.39 -0.22 11.78
C ASN A 39 -7.38 0.57 12.61
N VAL A 40 -7.88 1.50 13.42
CA VAL A 40 -7.10 2.17 14.44
C VAL A 40 -7.34 1.40 15.74
N PRO A 41 -6.43 0.51 16.17
CA PRO A 41 -6.55 -0.11 17.47
C PRO A 41 -6.49 0.97 18.56
N GLY A 42 -7.11 0.72 19.72
CA GLY A 42 -7.09 1.67 20.85
C GLY A 42 -5.68 2.03 21.34
N VAL A 43 -4.67 1.24 20.97
CA VAL A 43 -3.23 1.49 21.12
C VAL A 43 -2.52 0.91 19.89
N GLY A 44 -1.60 1.67 19.27
CA GLY A 44 -0.72 1.19 18.20
C GLY A 44 -1.01 1.75 16.81
N SER A 45 -0.16 1.39 15.86
CA SER A 45 -0.23 1.80 14.45
C SER A 45 -1.29 0.97 13.69
N PRO A 46 -1.90 1.52 12.63
CA PRO A 46 -2.98 0.84 11.92
C PRO A 46 -2.47 -0.42 11.20
N ALA A 47 -3.19 -1.53 11.28
CA ALA A 47 -2.80 -2.78 10.60
C ALA A 47 -3.55 -3.03 9.30
N THR A 48 -4.65 -2.30 9.05
CA THR A 48 -5.49 -2.48 7.86
C THR A 48 -6.15 -1.18 7.46
N LEU A 49 -6.17 -0.91 6.16
CA LEU A 49 -6.86 0.20 5.52
C LEU A 49 -7.86 -0.38 4.51
N TRP A 50 -9.08 0.16 4.48
CA TRP A 50 -10.06 -0.08 3.45
C TRP A 50 -10.21 1.17 2.60
N LEU A 51 -10.19 1.01 1.28
CA LEU A 51 -10.34 2.08 0.30
C LEU A 51 -11.52 1.74 -0.62
N ARG A 52 -12.55 2.58 -0.64
CA ARG A 52 -13.59 2.51 -1.68
C ARG A 52 -13.08 3.22 -2.91
N LEU A 53 -12.88 2.45 -3.98
CA LEU A 53 -12.43 2.92 -5.27
C LEU A 53 -13.57 3.65 -6.00
N GLY A 54 -13.23 4.50 -6.97
CA GLY A 54 -14.20 5.23 -7.81
C GLY A 54 -15.06 4.31 -8.68
N ASP A 55 -14.56 3.11 -8.99
CA ASP A 55 -15.33 2.04 -9.64
C ASP A 55 -16.31 1.30 -8.71
N GLY A 56 -16.37 1.67 -7.43
CA GLY A 56 -17.28 1.12 -6.43
C GLY A 56 -16.77 -0.12 -5.69
N ARG A 57 -15.66 -0.74 -6.12
CA ARG A 57 -15.02 -1.84 -5.38
C ARG A 57 -14.39 -1.34 -4.08
N THR A 58 -14.31 -2.21 -3.07
CA THR A 58 -13.56 -1.92 -1.84
C THR A 58 -12.28 -2.73 -1.82
N LEU A 59 -11.16 -2.04 -1.75
CA LEU A 59 -9.84 -2.62 -1.62
C LEU A 59 -9.46 -2.66 -0.13
N ARG A 60 -9.15 -3.83 0.38
CA ARG A 60 -8.49 -4.01 1.68
C ARG A 60 -6.98 -4.02 1.44
N VAL A 61 -6.29 -3.14 2.15
CA VAL A 61 -4.84 -3.00 2.17
C VAL A 61 -4.35 -3.49 3.53
N GLY A 62 -3.47 -4.49 3.52
CA GLY A 62 -2.78 -4.99 4.69
C GLY A 62 -1.28 -4.98 4.46
N VAL A 63 -0.56 -5.63 5.36
CA VAL A 63 0.89 -5.79 5.32
C VAL A 63 1.27 -7.24 5.57
N ASP A 64 2.32 -7.68 4.91
CA ASP A 64 2.97 -8.97 5.12
C ASP A 64 4.46 -8.74 5.36
N MET A 65 5.06 -9.57 6.20
CA MET A 65 6.46 -9.46 6.60
C MET A 65 7.24 -10.64 6.06
N HIS A 66 8.35 -10.35 5.38
CA HIS A 66 9.20 -11.36 4.76
C HIS A 66 10.52 -11.47 5.50
N ASP A 67 10.79 -12.65 6.04
CA ASP A 67 12.11 -12.99 6.60
C ASP A 67 13.09 -13.23 5.45
N LEU A 68 14.14 -12.41 5.40
CA LEU A 68 15.20 -12.46 4.39
C LEU A 68 16.43 -13.23 4.90
N GLY A 69 16.41 -13.69 6.15
CA GLY A 69 17.53 -14.31 6.83
C GLY A 69 18.44 -13.29 7.52
N ALA A 70 19.38 -13.79 8.34
CA ALA A 70 20.36 -12.96 9.06
C ALA A 70 19.77 -11.83 9.92
N TRP A 71 18.54 -12.00 10.43
CA TRP A 71 17.78 -10.99 11.19
C TRP A 71 17.29 -9.81 10.35
N GLU A 72 17.30 -9.93 9.03
CA GLU A 72 16.70 -8.96 8.12
C GLU A 72 15.27 -9.35 7.78
N GLU A 73 14.37 -8.38 7.89
CA GLU A 73 12.98 -8.48 7.49
C GLU A 73 12.64 -7.33 6.54
N ILE A 74 11.65 -7.53 5.67
CA ILE A 74 11.10 -6.45 4.84
C ILE A 74 9.57 -6.56 4.77
N GLY A 75 8.88 -5.45 4.99
CA GLY A 75 7.44 -5.36 4.80
C GLY A 75 7.04 -5.16 3.34
N THR A 76 5.89 -5.73 2.96
CA THR A 76 5.20 -5.43 1.70
C THR A 76 3.70 -5.28 1.92
N LEU A 77 3.01 -4.56 1.04
CA LEU A 77 1.55 -4.48 1.12
C LEU A 77 0.87 -5.72 0.53
N THR A 78 -0.24 -6.10 1.16
CA THR A 78 -1.19 -7.08 0.64
C THR A 78 -2.46 -6.39 0.17
N PHE A 79 -3.08 -6.95 -0.87
CA PHE A 79 -4.29 -6.40 -1.48
C PHE A 79 -5.35 -7.46 -1.67
N GLU A 80 -6.55 -7.17 -1.22
CA GLU A 80 -7.70 -8.05 -1.34
C GLU A 80 -8.94 -7.24 -1.69
N LEU A 81 -9.77 -7.74 -2.62
CA LEU A 81 -11.10 -7.18 -2.78
C LEU A 81 -11.97 -7.62 -1.62
N ALA A 82 -12.48 -6.66 -0.84
CA ALA A 82 -13.29 -6.95 0.32
C ALA A 82 -14.72 -7.33 -0.09
N ASN A 83 -15.22 -8.43 0.46
CA ASN A 83 -16.63 -8.77 0.42
C ASN A 83 -17.42 -7.85 1.36
N ALA A 84 -18.68 -7.55 1.02
CA ALA A 84 -19.50 -6.57 1.75
C ALA A 84 -19.62 -6.85 3.26
N GLU A 85 -19.61 -8.12 3.67
CA GLU A 85 -19.76 -8.54 5.08
C GLU A 85 -18.53 -8.22 5.96
N GLY A 86 -17.38 -7.89 5.37
CA GLY A 86 -16.12 -7.64 6.10
C GLY A 86 -15.59 -6.20 6.01
N VAL A 87 -16.39 -5.27 5.50
CA VAL A 87 -16.00 -3.86 5.35
C VAL A 87 -16.58 -3.06 6.53
N PRO A 88 -15.73 -2.39 7.33
CA PRO A 88 -16.22 -1.51 8.40
C PRO A 88 -16.94 -0.28 7.83
N GLU A 89 -17.55 0.53 8.70
CA GLU A 89 -18.10 1.82 8.29
C GLU A 89 -17.02 2.67 7.60
N LEU A 90 -17.36 3.20 6.42
CA LEU A 90 -16.45 3.99 5.59
C LEU A 90 -16.76 5.48 5.75
N ILE A 91 -15.71 6.27 5.92
CA ILE A 91 -15.74 7.73 5.95
C ILE A 91 -15.60 8.24 4.52
N SER A 92 -16.55 9.08 4.09
CA SER A 92 -16.54 9.65 2.74
C SER A 92 -15.37 10.62 2.55
N LEU A 93 -14.76 10.57 1.37
CA LEU A 93 -13.71 11.49 0.94
C LEU A 93 -14.28 12.64 0.09
N PRO A 94 -13.60 13.79 0.05
CA PRO A 94 -13.92 14.85 -0.92
C PRO A 94 -13.83 14.34 -2.36
N SER A 95 -14.67 14.87 -3.25
CA SER A 95 -14.69 14.48 -4.67
C SER A 95 -13.38 14.75 -5.43
N SER A 96 -12.47 15.57 -4.89
CA SER A 96 -11.12 15.75 -5.44
C SER A 96 -10.32 14.45 -5.49
N TRP A 97 -10.64 13.47 -4.63
CA TRP A 97 -10.02 12.15 -4.63
C TRP A 97 -10.48 11.23 -5.77
N LEU A 98 -11.49 11.63 -6.55
CA LEU A 98 -11.84 10.97 -7.80
C LEU A 98 -10.94 11.39 -8.97
N ASP A 99 -10.29 12.56 -8.90
CA ASP A 99 -9.42 13.08 -9.95
C ASP A 99 -7.97 12.67 -9.75
N VAL A 100 -7.70 11.36 -9.80
CA VAL A 100 -6.34 10.83 -9.67
C VAL A 100 -5.53 11.09 -10.94
N ARG A 101 -4.36 11.70 -10.77
CA ARG A 101 -3.45 12.06 -11.87
C ARG A 101 -2.24 11.14 -11.96
N GLU A 102 -1.85 10.56 -10.82
CA GLU A 102 -0.66 9.75 -10.73
C GLU A 102 -0.85 8.67 -9.68
N VAL A 103 -0.44 7.45 -10.03
CA VAL A 103 -0.32 6.31 -9.12
C VAL A 103 1.06 5.69 -9.34
N GLN A 104 1.83 5.54 -8.27
CA GLN A 104 3.20 5.01 -8.30
C GLN A 104 3.37 3.91 -7.28
N LYS A 105 4.11 2.87 -7.63
CA LYS A 105 4.65 1.89 -6.70
C LYS A 105 5.87 2.46 -5.99
N LEU A 106 6.00 2.14 -4.71
CA LEU A 106 7.16 2.45 -3.89
C LEU A 106 7.96 1.17 -3.73
N VAL A 107 9.17 1.18 -4.28
CA VAL A 107 10.01 0.00 -4.41
C VAL A 107 11.28 0.19 -3.61
N TYR A 108 11.50 -0.68 -2.62
CA TYR A 108 12.77 -0.76 -1.91
C TYR A 108 13.74 -1.65 -2.67
N THR A 109 15.01 -1.29 -2.63
CA THR A 109 16.07 -1.99 -3.38
C THR A 109 17.31 -2.07 -2.51
N SER A 110 17.78 -3.29 -2.26
CA SER A 110 19.10 -3.59 -1.71
C SER A 110 19.97 -4.28 -2.76
N ASP A 111 21.17 -4.70 -2.37
CA ASP A 111 22.03 -5.53 -3.23
C ASP A 111 21.40 -6.91 -3.50
N ASP A 112 20.64 -7.45 -2.52
CA ASP A 112 20.16 -8.83 -2.52
C ASP A 112 18.69 -8.99 -2.90
N TYR A 113 17.86 -7.94 -2.78
CA TYR A 113 16.44 -8.02 -3.11
C TYR A 113 15.81 -6.71 -3.58
N GLU A 114 14.72 -6.84 -4.32
CA GLU A 114 13.82 -5.74 -4.67
C GLU A 114 12.44 -6.05 -4.10
N ALA A 115 11.85 -5.11 -3.38
CA ALA A 115 10.53 -5.29 -2.78
C ALA A 115 9.61 -4.14 -3.18
N GLU A 116 8.47 -4.45 -3.78
CA GLU A 116 7.39 -3.49 -3.94
C GLU A 116 6.71 -3.32 -2.57
N CYS A 117 7.14 -2.31 -1.83
CA CYS A 117 6.74 -2.14 -0.43
C CYS A 117 5.45 -1.36 -0.28
N GLY A 118 5.08 -0.51 -1.24
CA GLY A 118 3.89 0.33 -1.07
C GLY A 118 3.44 1.05 -2.32
N PHE A 119 2.58 2.04 -2.14
CA PHE A 119 2.14 2.90 -3.22
C PHE A 119 1.91 4.34 -2.78
N SER A 120 1.94 5.24 -3.75
CA SER A 120 1.49 6.61 -3.57
C SER A 120 0.56 7.01 -4.71
N MET A 121 -0.35 7.92 -4.40
CA MET A 121 -1.34 8.43 -5.31
C MET A 121 -1.46 9.94 -5.15
N ARG A 122 -1.54 10.66 -6.26
CA ARG A 122 -1.70 12.11 -6.29
C ARG A 122 -2.96 12.51 -7.05
N THR A 123 -3.73 13.41 -6.47
CA THR A 123 -4.93 13.99 -7.10
C THR A 123 -4.56 15.22 -7.95
N GLY A 124 -5.51 15.70 -8.77
CA GLY A 124 -5.36 16.94 -9.51
C GLY A 124 -5.27 18.19 -8.64
N SER A 125 -5.76 18.15 -7.40
CA SER A 125 -5.59 19.21 -6.40
C SER A 125 -4.18 19.25 -5.79
N GLY A 126 -3.36 18.23 -6.04
CA GLY A 126 -2.02 18.09 -5.48
C GLY A 126 -1.98 17.31 -4.16
N ASP A 127 -3.14 16.91 -3.62
CA ASP A 127 -3.23 16.05 -2.44
C ASP A 127 -2.56 14.70 -2.73
N GLN A 128 -1.90 14.14 -1.72
CA GLN A 128 -1.17 12.88 -1.83
C GLN A 128 -1.61 11.91 -0.74
N LEU A 129 -1.79 10.64 -1.14
CA LEU A 129 -1.90 9.49 -0.24
C LEU A 129 -0.64 8.65 -0.43
N THR A 130 0.05 8.33 0.65
CA THR A 130 1.20 7.42 0.68
C THR A 130 0.92 6.29 1.67
N ILE A 131 1.08 5.04 1.25
CA ILE A 131 0.94 3.86 2.12
C ILE A 131 2.15 2.96 1.92
N VAL A 132 2.80 2.62 3.04
CA VAL A 132 3.95 1.72 3.14
C VAL A 132 3.83 0.91 4.45
N PRO A 133 4.65 -0.13 4.67
CA PRO A 133 4.74 -0.80 5.95
C PRO A 133 5.20 0.18 7.03
N GLY A 134 4.67 0.03 8.23
CA GLY A 134 5.05 0.82 9.39
C GLY A 134 6.30 0.28 10.08
N ALA A 135 6.92 1.11 10.92
CA ALA A 135 8.08 0.75 11.72
C ALA A 135 7.80 -0.39 12.72
N ASP A 136 6.54 -0.54 13.15
CA ASP A 136 6.11 -1.68 13.94
C ASP A 136 5.71 -2.85 13.01
N VAL A 137 6.11 -4.07 13.37
CA VAL A 137 5.82 -5.29 12.60
C VAL A 137 4.31 -5.45 12.40
N TYR A 138 3.91 -5.81 11.17
CA TYR A 138 2.51 -5.97 10.76
C TYR A 138 1.65 -4.70 10.88
N THR A 139 2.25 -3.53 10.77
CA THR A 139 1.53 -2.26 10.72
C THR A 139 1.72 -1.51 9.39
N LEU A 140 0.89 -0.51 9.16
CA LEU A 140 0.91 0.40 8.03
C LEU A 140 1.34 1.78 8.52
N ALA A 141 2.18 2.44 7.74
CA ALA A 141 2.35 3.89 7.81
C ALA A 141 1.55 4.53 6.67
N ILE A 142 0.65 5.44 7.03
CA ILE A 142 -0.28 6.07 6.11
C ILE A 142 -0.15 7.59 6.25
N GLU A 143 0.25 8.25 5.17
CA GLU A 143 0.27 9.71 5.08
C GLU A 143 -0.83 10.16 4.12
N ALA A 144 -1.80 10.92 4.64
CA ALA A 144 -2.87 11.52 3.84
C ALA A 144 -3.45 12.75 4.54
N PRO A 145 -3.90 13.79 3.81
CA PRO A 145 -4.45 15.00 4.42
C PRO A 145 -5.77 14.77 5.17
N PHE A 146 -6.47 13.65 4.89
CA PHE A 146 -7.71 13.28 5.57
C PHE A 146 -7.50 12.36 6.78
N LEU A 147 -6.25 12.01 7.11
CA LEU A 147 -5.93 11.08 8.19
C LEU A 147 -4.88 11.70 9.12
N SER A 148 -5.23 11.89 10.38
CA SER A 148 -4.36 12.51 11.39
C SER A 148 -3.73 11.43 12.28
N LEU A 149 -2.84 10.62 11.69
CA LEU A 149 -2.07 9.60 12.40
C LEU A 149 -0.56 9.91 12.27
N PRO A 150 0.28 9.51 13.24
CA PRO A 150 1.72 9.53 13.05
C PRO A 150 2.11 8.72 11.81
N PHE A 151 2.99 9.30 11.00
CA PHE A 151 3.55 8.63 9.84
C PHE A 151 4.95 8.11 10.17
N THR A 152 5.02 6.84 10.55
CA THR A 152 6.25 6.16 10.99
C THR A 152 6.52 4.94 10.10
N PRO A 153 7.08 5.15 8.89
CA PRO A 153 7.34 4.06 7.94
C PRO A 153 8.50 3.18 8.40
N GLU A 154 8.51 1.92 7.96
CA GLU A 154 9.60 0.96 8.20
C GLU A 154 10.95 1.47 7.68
N ASN A 155 10.92 2.10 6.50
CA ASN A 155 12.07 2.75 5.88
C ASN A 155 11.74 4.20 5.54
N ASP A 156 12.74 5.08 5.58
CA ASP A 156 12.57 6.47 5.15
C ASP A 156 12.04 6.56 3.72
N LEU A 157 11.14 7.51 3.46
CA LEU A 157 10.54 7.65 2.12
C LEU A 157 11.56 7.89 1.01
N SER A 158 12.73 8.46 1.34
CA SER A 158 13.83 8.67 0.40
C SER A 158 14.55 7.39 -0.02
N ALA A 159 14.36 6.28 0.70
CA ALA A 159 14.91 4.98 0.35
C ALA A 159 14.12 4.27 -0.77
N TYR A 160 12.88 4.69 -1.02
CA TYR A 160 12.06 4.07 -2.06
C TYR A 160 12.27 4.70 -3.43
N LEU A 161 12.43 3.84 -4.44
CA LEU A 161 12.28 4.19 -5.84
C LEU A 161 10.79 4.28 -6.19
N ARG A 162 10.41 5.36 -6.87
CA ARG A 162 9.06 5.56 -7.41
C ARG A 162 9.00 4.99 -8.82
N LYS A 163 8.20 3.95 -9.02
CA LYS A 163 7.98 3.33 -10.34
C LYS A 163 6.52 3.45 -10.75
N ALA A 164 6.26 3.56 -12.05
CA ALA A 164 4.90 3.41 -12.56
C ALA A 164 4.36 2.01 -12.23
N PHE A 165 3.05 1.90 -12.05
CA PHE A 165 2.38 0.64 -11.73
C PHE A 165 2.51 -0.41 -12.83
#